data_AF-A0A352RHR6-F1
#
_entry.id   AF-A0A352RHR6-F1
#
_cell.length_a   1.000
_cell.length_b   1.000
_cell.length_c   1.000
_cell.angle_alpha   90.00
_cell.angle_beta   90.00
_cell.angle_gamma   90.00
#
_symmetry.space_group_name_H-M   'P 1'
#
loop_
_entity.id
_entity.type
_entity.pdbx_description
1 polymer ?
#
loop_
_entity_poly.entity_id
_entity_poly.type
_entity_poly.pdbx_seq_one_letter_code
_entity_poly.pdbx_strand_id
1 'polypeptide(L)'
;MADLDEVRSLTETELADNQKVQNEYNRKQVILKKIAVEDVAEKKELLKEKGVVEKAKKELSELTEKILKKRRKKLLKAEVDKIAESLKEGVTQKEIVEILEKLAEGEITEEEAITLLKEKTKLSEEGIKKLVEKTKAIQKETEELAEKLATASADEVAEILREAGGVSEKDILALVEKKKEVDAIESSFLEKTMAKLYTRLIRDRELGIEEAFCINIEGILDHLLVEPSYFDTDKYSIDEYIGQIESSFRLLEPILEEYPEIIVRLEGNADERGTVEYNKALSDRRWETPSKVLLALYFDEDRTAGVGRSEQCPLPRAGGISTRDWWSSNRRTDYIFKLK
;
A
#
# COMPACT_ATOMS: atom_id res chain seq x y z
N MET A 1 -52.34 -23.58 19.84
CA MET A 1 -52.12 -22.17 19.46
C MET A 1 -52.70 -21.25 20.54
N ALA A 2 -52.22 -21.33 21.78
CA ALA A 2 -52.69 -20.44 22.87
C ALA A 2 -51.57 -19.99 23.82
N ASP A 3 -50.39 -20.62 23.78
CA ASP A 3 -49.25 -20.32 24.66
C ASP A 3 -48.33 -19.19 24.13
N LEU A 4 -48.68 -18.55 23.01
CA LEU A 4 -47.88 -17.47 22.40
C LEU A 4 -48.53 -16.08 22.53
N ASP A 5 -49.80 -16.01 22.96
CA ASP A 5 -50.55 -14.74 23.03
C ASP A 5 -50.63 -14.16 24.45
N GLU A 6 -50.25 -14.91 25.49
CA GLU A 6 -50.22 -14.42 26.87
C GLU A 6 -48.80 -14.00 27.29
N VAL A 7 -48.53 -12.69 27.25
CA VAL A 7 -47.32 -12.12 27.85
C VAL A 7 -47.45 -12.22 29.37
N ARG A 8 -46.84 -13.24 29.97
CA ARG A 8 -46.76 -13.31 31.44
C ARG A 8 -45.84 -12.23 31.99
N SER A 9 -46.17 -11.71 33.17
CA SER A 9 -45.27 -10.84 33.91
C SER A 9 -43.99 -11.59 34.30
N LEU A 10 -42.87 -10.89 34.26
CA LEU A 10 -41.61 -11.41 34.81
C LEU A 10 -41.73 -11.58 36.32
N THR A 11 -41.14 -12.65 36.84
CA THR A 11 -40.97 -12.86 38.27
C THR A 11 -39.99 -11.83 38.84
N GLU A 12 -40.03 -11.62 40.17
CA GLU A 12 -39.07 -10.73 40.84
C GLU A 12 -37.61 -11.15 40.61
N THR A 13 -37.36 -12.46 40.53
CA THR A 13 -36.03 -13.01 40.20
C THR A 13 -35.59 -12.64 38.78
N GLU A 14 -36.46 -12.82 37.79
CA GLU A 14 -36.17 -12.45 36.40
C GLU A 14 -35.96 -10.94 36.24
N LEU A 15 -36.72 -10.11 36.94
CA LEU A 15 -36.52 -8.66 36.97
C LEU A 15 -35.18 -8.28 37.60
N ALA A 16 -34.81 -8.91 38.71
CA ALA A 16 -33.53 -8.67 39.37
C ALA A 16 -32.34 -9.09 38.50
N ASP A 17 -32.46 -10.22 37.79
CA ASP A 17 -31.42 -10.68 36.88
C ASP A 17 -31.30 -9.78 35.63
N ASN A 18 -32.43 -9.34 35.06
CA ASN A 18 -32.44 -8.31 34.01
C ASN A 18 -31.76 -7.02 34.47
N GLN A 19 -32.01 -6.57 35.71
CA GLN A 19 -31.37 -5.38 36.25
C GLN A 19 -29.84 -5.56 36.40
N LYS A 20 -29.37 -6.75 36.79
CA LYS A 20 -27.93 -7.05 36.84
C LYS A 20 -27.30 -6.97 35.45
N VAL A 21 -27.95 -7.57 34.45
CA VAL A 21 -27.48 -7.53 33.04
C VAL A 21 -27.43 -6.10 32.53
N GLN A 22 -28.46 -5.28 32.78
CA GLN A 22 -28.47 -3.87 32.40
C GLN A 22 -27.36 -3.07 33.09
N ASN A 23 -27.12 -3.30 34.38
CA ASN A 23 -26.05 -2.64 35.12
C ASN A 23 -24.66 -3.02 34.56
N GLU A 24 -24.44 -4.30 34.25
CA GLU A 24 -23.21 -4.77 33.62
C GLU A 24 -23.01 -4.16 32.23
N TYR A 25 -24.06 -4.14 31.40
CA TYR A 25 -24.06 -3.50 30.09
C TYR A 25 -23.68 -2.02 30.20
N ASN A 26 -24.34 -1.25 31.08
CA ASN A 26 -24.06 0.16 31.28
C ASN A 26 -22.62 0.40 31.75
N ARG A 27 -22.09 -0.45 32.63
CA ARG A 27 -20.68 -0.40 33.06
C ARG A 27 -19.73 -0.64 31.88
N LYS A 28 -19.99 -1.66 31.05
CA LYS A 28 -19.18 -1.94 29.83
C LYS A 28 -19.22 -0.77 28.86
N GLN A 29 -20.38 -0.14 28.66
CA GLN A 29 -20.50 1.05 27.80
C GLN A 29 -19.63 2.23 28.26
N VAL A 30 -19.52 2.45 29.58
CA VAL A 30 -18.62 3.50 30.12
C VAL A 30 -17.16 3.16 29.86
N ILE A 31 -16.77 1.90 30.06
CA ILE A 31 -15.39 1.43 29.79
C ILE A 31 -15.05 1.58 28.31
N LEU A 32 -15.94 1.14 27.41
CA LEU A 32 -15.76 1.23 25.96
C LEU A 32 -15.56 2.67 25.48
N LYS A 33 -16.33 3.62 26.02
CA LYS A 33 -16.17 5.05 25.70
C LYS A 33 -14.80 5.57 26.12
N LYS A 34 -14.33 5.15 27.30
CA LYS A 34 -13.00 5.55 27.79
C LYS A 34 -11.89 4.95 26.91
N ILE A 35 -11.98 3.66 26.60
CA ILE A 35 -11.04 2.95 25.72
C ILE A 35 -10.99 3.60 24.34
N ALA A 36 -12.14 3.92 23.73
CA ALA A 36 -12.17 4.54 22.41
C ALA A 36 -11.39 5.87 22.37
N VAL A 37 -11.48 6.69 23.43
CA VAL A 37 -10.72 7.94 23.53
C VAL A 37 -9.22 7.68 23.67
N GLU A 38 -8.83 6.72 24.51
CA GLU A 38 -7.44 6.32 24.73
C GLU A 38 -6.81 5.73 23.45
N ASP A 39 -7.54 4.86 22.76
CA ASP A 39 -7.13 4.19 21.53
C ASP A 39 -6.88 5.20 20.39
N VAL A 40 -7.76 6.20 20.26
CA VAL A 40 -7.59 7.31 19.30
C VAL A 40 -6.38 8.17 19.66
N ALA A 41 -6.16 8.46 20.94
CA ALA A 41 -5.00 9.24 21.39
C ALA A 41 -3.68 8.50 21.09
N GLU A 42 -3.61 7.20 21.38
CA GLU A 42 -2.43 6.38 21.08
C GLU A 42 -2.17 6.28 19.57
N LYS A 43 -3.22 6.07 18.76
CA LYS A 43 -3.07 6.07 17.29
C LYS A 43 -2.49 7.39 16.78
N LYS A 44 -2.90 8.53 17.35
CA LYS A 44 -2.36 9.84 16.97
C LYS A 44 -0.86 9.99 17.27
N GLU A 45 -0.37 9.40 18.35
CA GLU A 45 1.07 9.39 18.64
C GLU A 45 1.83 8.50 17.65
N LEU A 46 1.32 7.29 17.38
CA LEU A 46 1.92 6.41 16.38
C LEU A 46 1.89 7.01 14.97
N LEU A 47 0.86 7.79 14.61
CA LEU A 47 0.83 8.51 13.33
C LEU A 47 1.97 9.53 13.19
N LYS A 48 2.42 10.17 14.28
CA LYS A 48 3.59 11.06 14.24
C LYS A 48 4.87 10.26 13.96
N GLU A 49 4.99 9.08 14.55
CA GLU A 49 6.11 8.16 14.31
C GLU A 49 6.09 7.59 12.89
N LYS A 50 4.90 7.21 12.38
CA LYS A 50 4.72 6.83 10.97
C LYS A 50 5.17 7.95 10.03
N GLY A 51 4.97 9.21 10.40
CA GLY A 51 5.50 10.36 9.65
C GLY A 51 7.03 10.36 9.48
N VAL A 52 7.78 9.76 10.41
CA VAL A 52 9.24 9.58 10.29
C VAL A 52 9.56 8.50 9.25
N VAL A 53 8.81 7.39 9.27
CA VAL A 53 8.91 6.32 8.27
C VAL A 53 8.63 6.87 6.87
N GLU A 54 7.53 7.60 6.69
CA GLU A 54 7.14 8.17 5.40
C GLU A 54 8.18 9.18 4.87
N LYS A 55 8.79 9.97 5.77
CA LYS A 55 9.88 10.86 5.39
C LYS A 55 11.10 10.07 4.90
N ALA A 56 11.48 9.00 5.59
CA ALA A 56 12.60 8.16 5.20
C ALA A 56 12.34 7.48 3.84
N LYS A 57 11.13 6.93 3.63
CA LYS A 57 10.69 6.37 2.35
C LYS A 57 10.76 7.39 1.21
N LYS A 58 10.32 8.63 1.46
CA LYS A 58 10.41 9.72 0.49
C LYS A 58 11.86 10.02 0.11
N GLU A 59 12.77 10.14 1.08
CA GLU A 59 14.20 10.36 0.83
C GLU A 59 14.84 9.23 0.00
N LEU A 60 14.44 7.98 0.26
CA LEU A 60 14.86 6.82 -0.53
C LEU A 60 14.34 6.90 -1.98
N SER A 61 13.08 7.27 -2.17
CA SER A 61 12.47 7.44 -3.50
C SER A 61 13.20 8.53 -4.30
N GLU A 62 13.49 9.67 -3.67
CA GLU A 62 14.23 10.78 -4.30
C GLU A 62 15.66 10.36 -4.70
N LEU A 63 16.34 9.58 -3.84
CA LEU A 63 17.65 9.02 -4.16
C LEU A 63 17.58 8.04 -5.33
N THR A 64 16.57 7.17 -5.35
CA THR A 64 16.34 6.20 -6.44
C THR A 64 16.14 6.93 -7.76
N GLU A 65 15.24 7.91 -7.80
CA GLU A 65 14.96 8.70 -9.01
C GLU A 65 16.23 9.39 -9.53
N LYS A 66 17.03 9.97 -8.64
CA LYS A 66 18.31 10.62 -9.01
C LYS A 66 19.31 9.63 -9.64
N ILE A 67 19.41 8.42 -9.09
CA ILE A 67 20.29 7.36 -9.60
C ILE A 67 19.81 6.88 -10.97
N LEU A 68 18.51 6.65 -11.12
CA LEU A 68 17.91 6.22 -12.38
C LEU A 68 18.04 7.29 -13.48
N LYS A 69 17.86 8.58 -13.15
CA LYS A 69 18.16 9.70 -14.07
C LYS A 69 19.62 9.68 -14.54
N LYS A 70 20.58 9.47 -13.61
CA LYS A 70 22.01 9.35 -13.93
C LYS A 70 22.29 8.14 -14.83
N ARG A 71 21.66 7.00 -14.58
CA ARG A 71 21.73 5.79 -15.40
C ARG A 71 21.24 6.07 -16.82
N ARG A 72 20.03 6.61 -16.96
CA ARG A 72 19.43 6.98 -18.25
C ARG A 72 20.35 7.89 -19.06
N LYS A 73 20.84 8.97 -18.46
CA LYS A 73 21.80 9.90 -19.10
C LYS A 73 23.06 9.18 -19.60
N LYS A 74 23.60 8.25 -18.81
CA LYS A 74 24.79 7.46 -19.19
C LYS A 74 24.51 6.56 -20.40
N LEU A 75 23.35 5.90 -20.43
CA LEU A 75 22.95 5.04 -21.54
C LEU A 75 22.70 5.84 -22.82
N LEU A 76 22.00 6.98 -22.72
CA LEU A 76 21.80 7.88 -23.84
C LEU A 76 23.14 8.41 -24.38
N LYS A 77 24.07 8.78 -23.51
CA LYS A 77 25.42 9.16 -23.93
C LYS A 77 26.11 8.05 -24.72
N ALA A 78 26.01 6.79 -24.28
CA ALA A 78 26.59 5.67 -25.01
C ALA A 78 25.96 5.45 -26.39
N GLU A 79 24.67 5.74 -26.57
CA GLU A 79 24.04 5.74 -27.90
C GLU A 79 24.49 6.92 -28.77
N VAL A 80 24.68 8.10 -28.17
CA VAL A 80 25.19 9.28 -28.87
C VAL A 80 26.66 9.11 -29.28
N ASP A 81 27.47 8.42 -28.48
CA ASP A 81 28.87 8.11 -28.81
C ASP A 81 28.98 7.29 -30.11
N LYS A 82 28.00 6.42 -30.39
CA LYS A 82 27.95 5.61 -31.63
C LYS A 82 27.69 6.43 -32.89
N ILE A 83 27.16 7.66 -32.75
CA ILE A 83 26.83 8.56 -33.87
C ILE A 83 27.71 9.81 -33.89
N ALA A 84 28.81 9.83 -33.11
CA ALA A 84 29.66 11.01 -32.95
C ALA A 84 30.17 11.58 -34.29
N GLU A 85 30.50 10.70 -35.25
CA GLU A 85 30.98 11.09 -36.58
C GLU A 85 29.88 11.68 -37.48
N SER A 86 28.61 11.45 -37.12
CA SER A 86 27.44 11.93 -37.85
C SER A 86 26.96 13.30 -37.36
N LEU A 87 27.64 13.95 -36.41
CA LEU A 87 27.25 15.28 -35.95
C LEU A 87 27.60 16.35 -37.00
N LYS A 88 26.78 17.41 -37.10
CA LYS A 88 27.11 18.59 -37.92
C LYS A 88 28.19 19.42 -37.24
N GLU A 89 28.88 20.24 -38.04
CA GLU A 89 29.93 21.13 -37.55
C GLU A 89 29.38 22.08 -36.48
N GLY A 90 30.10 22.21 -35.36
CA GLY A 90 29.69 23.03 -34.21
C GLY A 90 28.69 22.37 -33.25
N VAL A 91 28.15 21.19 -33.58
CA VAL A 91 27.25 20.44 -32.69
C VAL A 91 28.04 19.52 -31.76
N THR A 92 27.72 19.57 -30.48
CA THR A 92 28.30 18.71 -29.46
C THR A 92 27.43 17.50 -29.16
N GLN A 93 28.04 16.39 -28.73
CA GLN A 93 27.30 15.23 -28.23
C GLN A 93 26.36 15.59 -27.07
N LYS A 94 26.77 16.55 -26.22
CA LYS A 94 25.99 17.01 -25.07
C LYS A 94 24.62 17.56 -25.50
N GLU A 95 24.57 18.35 -26.56
CA GLU A 95 23.32 18.89 -27.10
C GLU A 95 22.38 17.78 -27.59
N ILE A 96 22.93 16.72 -28.20
CA ILE A 96 22.13 15.58 -28.63
C ILE A 96 21.58 14.82 -27.41
N VAL A 97 22.42 14.56 -26.41
CA VAL A 97 21.98 13.92 -25.16
C VAL A 97 20.86 14.71 -24.49
N GLU A 98 20.97 16.05 -24.44
CA GLU A 98 19.92 16.91 -23.87
C GLU A 98 18.59 16.78 -24.63
N ILE A 99 18.60 16.70 -25.96
CA ILE A 99 17.38 16.46 -26.76
C ILE A 99 16.76 15.10 -26.41
N LEU A 100 17.58 14.05 -26.32
CA LEU A 100 17.10 12.70 -26.00
C LEU A 100 16.60 12.59 -24.55
N GLU A 101 17.22 13.30 -23.60
CA GLU A 101 16.72 13.38 -22.22
C GLU A 101 15.34 14.03 -22.17
N LYS A 102 15.14 15.15 -22.88
CA LYS A 102 13.83 15.81 -22.97
C LYS A 102 12.76 14.92 -23.57
N LEU A 103 13.10 14.17 -24.62
CA LEU A 103 12.18 13.20 -25.22
C LEU A 103 11.83 12.08 -24.22
N ALA A 104 12.82 11.54 -23.52
CA ALA A 104 12.59 10.49 -22.51
C ALA A 104 11.77 11.00 -21.31
N GLU A 105 11.89 12.27 -20.96
CA GLU A 105 11.12 12.92 -19.88
C GLU A 105 9.72 13.38 -20.34
N GLY A 106 9.40 13.24 -21.64
CA GLY A 106 8.14 13.71 -22.21
C GLY A 106 8.02 15.23 -22.31
N GLU A 107 9.13 15.96 -22.19
CA GLU A 107 9.16 17.42 -22.33
C GLU A 107 9.00 17.89 -23.78
N ILE A 108 9.35 17.03 -24.74
CA ILE A 108 9.19 17.27 -26.18
C ILE A 108 8.55 16.05 -26.85
N THR A 109 7.83 16.27 -27.95
CA THR A 109 7.25 15.18 -28.73
C THR A 109 8.30 14.45 -29.57
N GLU A 110 7.92 13.29 -30.10
CA GLU A 110 8.76 12.54 -31.03
C GLU A 110 9.03 13.35 -32.31
N GLU A 111 8.03 14.06 -32.84
CA GLU A 111 8.18 14.91 -34.03
C GLU A 111 9.14 16.07 -33.79
N GLU A 112 9.06 16.70 -32.62
CA GLU A 112 9.97 17.77 -32.19
C GLU A 112 11.40 17.25 -32.06
N ALA A 113 11.58 16.09 -31.40
CA ALA A 113 12.88 15.45 -31.27
C ALA A 113 13.48 15.09 -32.63
N ILE A 114 12.70 14.50 -33.54
CA ILE A 114 13.14 14.16 -34.90
C ILE A 114 13.59 15.43 -35.65
N THR A 115 12.84 16.53 -35.53
CA THR A 115 13.16 17.81 -36.17
C THR A 115 14.50 18.35 -35.67
N LEU A 116 14.68 18.43 -34.35
CA LEU A 116 15.92 18.91 -33.73
C LEU A 116 17.12 18.02 -34.10
N LEU A 117 16.93 16.71 -34.18
CA LEU A 117 17.97 15.76 -34.58
C LEU A 117 18.35 15.90 -36.07
N LYS A 118 17.39 16.17 -36.97
CA LYS A 118 17.67 16.46 -38.40
C LYS A 118 18.48 17.75 -38.56
N GLU A 119 18.22 18.75 -37.74
CA GLU A 119 18.96 20.01 -37.74
C GLU A 119 20.40 19.84 -37.26
N LYS A 120 20.64 18.96 -36.29
CA LYS A 120 21.95 18.82 -35.62
C LYS A 120 22.80 17.64 -36.09
N THR A 121 22.24 16.68 -36.82
CA THR A 121 22.95 15.47 -37.29
C THR A 121 22.88 15.29 -38.81
N LYS A 122 23.80 14.51 -39.36
CA LYS A 122 23.85 14.06 -40.76
C LYS A 122 23.24 12.66 -40.92
N LEU A 123 22.52 12.17 -39.91
CA LEU A 123 21.88 10.85 -39.94
C LEU A 123 20.77 10.81 -41.01
N SER A 124 20.56 9.63 -41.58
CA SER A 124 19.37 9.37 -42.39
C SER A 124 18.10 9.43 -41.53
N GLU A 125 16.94 9.58 -42.17
CA GLU A 125 15.66 9.53 -41.45
C GLU A 125 15.51 8.24 -40.64
N GLU A 126 15.92 7.11 -41.22
CA GLU A 126 15.94 5.81 -40.54
C GLU A 126 16.91 5.79 -39.35
N GLY A 127 18.08 6.43 -39.48
CA GLY A 127 19.05 6.55 -38.38
C GLY A 127 18.52 7.36 -37.21
N ILE A 128 17.81 8.45 -37.48
CA ILE A 128 17.15 9.28 -36.45
C ILE A 128 16.03 8.50 -35.79
N LYS A 129 15.17 7.84 -36.57
CA LYS A 129 14.08 7.01 -36.04
C LYS A 129 14.60 5.93 -35.10
N LYS A 130 15.66 5.23 -35.48
CA LYS A 130 16.31 4.22 -34.63
C LYS A 130 16.87 4.80 -33.32
N LEU A 131 17.42 6.02 -33.35
CA LEU A 131 17.91 6.70 -32.14
C LEU A 131 16.77 7.08 -31.19
N VAL A 132 15.66 7.55 -31.75
CA VAL A 132 14.43 7.85 -31.01
C VAL A 132 13.83 6.58 -30.39
N GLU A 133 13.71 5.50 -31.16
CA GLU A 133 13.22 4.20 -30.68
C GLU A 133 14.07 3.67 -29.51
N LYS A 134 15.39 3.77 -29.61
CA LYS A 134 16.30 3.39 -28.50
C LYS A 134 16.12 4.28 -27.27
N THR A 135 15.94 5.58 -27.45
CA THR A 135 15.68 6.51 -26.35
C THR A 135 14.40 6.12 -25.60
N LYS A 136 13.33 5.80 -26.33
CA LYS A 136 12.08 5.31 -25.75
C LYS A 136 12.25 3.96 -25.05
N ALA A 137 13.03 3.05 -25.62
CA ALA A 137 13.32 1.76 -24.99
C ALA A 137 14.08 1.95 -23.66
N ILE A 138 15.10 2.83 -23.62
CA ILE A 138 15.83 3.17 -22.39
C ILE A 138 14.89 3.79 -21.35
N GLN A 139 13.97 4.66 -21.76
CA GLN A 139 12.99 5.25 -20.85
C GLN A 139 12.07 4.19 -20.25
N LYS A 140 11.50 3.32 -21.08
CA LYS A 140 10.65 2.21 -20.63
C LYS A 140 11.38 1.28 -19.65
N GLU A 141 12.61 0.89 -19.98
CA GLU A 141 13.45 0.08 -19.09
C GLU A 141 13.74 0.80 -17.76
N THR A 142 13.88 2.13 -17.78
CA THR A 142 14.08 2.93 -16.57
C THR A 142 12.84 2.94 -15.68
N GLU A 143 11.65 2.99 -16.27
CA GLU A 143 10.37 2.90 -15.55
C GLU A 143 10.16 1.52 -14.92
N GLU A 144 10.36 0.45 -15.71
CA GLU A 144 10.28 -0.94 -15.22
C GLU A 144 11.31 -1.20 -14.09
N LEU A 145 12.50 -0.61 -14.19
CA LEU A 145 13.52 -0.70 -13.15
C LEU A 145 13.11 0.03 -11.87
N ALA A 146 12.45 1.20 -11.99
CA ALA A 146 11.94 1.92 -10.83
C ALA A 146 10.87 1.12 -10.08
N GLU A 147 9.95 0.48 -10.80
CA GLU A 147 8.92 -0.39 -10.23
C GLU A 147 9.53 -1.57 -9.47
N LYS A 148 10.50 -2.26 -10.07
CA LYS A 148 11.21 -3.38 -9.40
C LYS A 148 11.92 -2.94 -8.13
N LEU A 149 12.56 -1.77 -8.14
CA LEU A 149 13.29 -1.26 -6.97
C LEU A 149 12.36 -0.82 -5.84
N ALA A 150 11.11 -0.45 -6.14
CA ALA A 150 10.14 -0.02 -5.14
C ALA A 150 9.69 -1.14 -4.19
N THR A 151 9.65 -2.38 -4.69
CA THR A 151 9.24 -3.57 -3.91
C THR A 151 10.41 -4.43 -3.44
N ALA A 152 11.60 -4.27 -4.02
CA ALA A 152 12.79 -5.05 -3.69
C ALA A 152 13.25 -4.87 -2.23
N SER A 153 13.76 -5.96 -1.65
CA SER A 153 14.55 -5.93 -0.42
C SER A 153 15.89 -5.23 -0.63
N ALA A 154 16.52 -4.81 0.47
CA ALA A 154 17.84 -4.16 0.40
C ALA A 154 18.92 -5.03 -0.28
N ASP A 155 18.83 -6.35 -0.15
CA ASP A 155 19.82 -7.26 -0.72
C ASP A 155 19.58 -7.48 -2.23
N GLU A 156 18.32 -7.50 -2.67
CA GLU A 156 17.93 -7.60 -4.09
C GLU A 156 18.27 -6.33 -4.88
N VAL A 157 18.15 -5.15 -4.27
CA VAL A 157 18.45 -3.85 -4.94
C VAL A 157 19.83 -3.86 -5.61
N ALA A 158 20.82 -4.47 -4.96
CA ALA A 158 22.19 -4.53 -5.50
C ALA A 158 22.27 -5.41 -6.75
N GLU A 159 21.60 -6.57 -6.74
CA GLU A 159 21.56 -7.50 -7.86
C GLU A 159 20.82 -6.88 -9.05
N ILE A 160 19.61 -6.36 -8.81
CA ILE A 160 18.77 -5.69 -9.82
C ILE A 160 19.54 -4.59 -10.56
N LEU A 161 20.26 -3.73 -9.82
CA LEU A 161 21.02 -2.64 -10.44
C LEU A 161 22.27 -3.10 -11.20
N ARG A 162 22.92 -4.18 -10.76
CA ARG A 162 24.08 -4.75 -11.45
C ARG A 162 23.66 -5.43 -12.75
N GLU A 163 22.56 -6.19 -12.73
CA GLU A 163 21.99 -6.83 -13.90
C GLU A 163 21.53 -5.80 -14.94
N ALA A 164 20.82 -4.75 -14.49
CA ALA A 164 20.40 -3.67 -15.37
C ALA A 164 21.60 -2.89 -15.94
N GLY A 165 22.73 -2.85 -15.22
CA GLY A 165 23.93 -2.12 -15.63
C GLY A 165 23.71 -0.60 -15.73
N GLY A 166 24.76 0.12 -16.14
CA GLY A 166 24.69 1.57 -16.31
C GLY A 166 24.71 2.39 -15.00
N VAL A 167 24.64 1.75 -13.83
CA VAL A 167 24.79 2.39 -12.51
C VAL A 167 26.23 2.21 -12.01
N SER A 168 26.75 3.15 -11.21
CA SER A 168 28.09 3.00 -10.61
C SER A 168 28.01 2.24 -9.30
N GLU A 169 29.03 1.44 -8.97
CA GLU A 169 29.03 0.66 -7.72
C GLU A 169 28.86 1.56 -6.48
N LYS A 170 29.40 2.79 -6.53
CA LYS A 170 29.19 3.79 -5.48
C LYS A 170 27.71 4.15 -5.29
N ASP A 171 26.97 4.35 -6.39
CA ASP A 171 25.54 4.70 -6.29
C ASP A 171 24.72 3.48 -5.84
N ILE A 172 25.09 2.27 -6.28
CA ILE A 172 24.46 1.01 -5.83
C ILE A 172 24.60 0.87 -4.32
N LEU A 173 25.82 0.98 -3.79
CA LEU A 173 26.08 0.89 -2.35
C LEU A 173 25.30 1.96 -1.57
N ALA A 174 25.30 3.20 -2.06
CA ALA A 174 24.56 4.28 -1.40
C ALA A 174 23.04 4.02 -1.35
N LEU A 175 22.46 3.45 -2.41
CA LEU A 175 21.03 3.11 -2.42
C LEU A 175 20.73 1.95 -1.48
N VAL A 176 21.56 0.91 -1.48
CA VAL A 176 21.42 -0.25 -0.59
C VAL A 176 21.52 0.17 0.87
N GLU A 177 22.52 0.97 1.24
CA GLU A 177 22.68 1.49 2.60
C GLU A 177 21.44 2.30 3.02
N LYS A 178 20.98 3.22 2.17
CA LYS A 178 19.77 4.00 2.46
C LYS A 178 18.53 3.10 2.60
N LYS A 179 18.38 2.08 1.75
CA LYS A 179 17.28 1.11 1.84
C LYS A 179 17.32 0.34 3.16
N LYS A 180 18.50 -0.09 3.62
CA LYS A 180 18.67 -0.75 4.94
C LYS A 180 18.27 0.17 6.09
N GLU A 181 18.64 1.45 6.04
CA GLU A 181 18.21 2.44 7.03
C GLU A 181 16.69 2.61 7.05
N VAL A 182 16.05 2.73 5.89
CA VAL A 182 14.58 2.86 5.79
C VAL A 182 13.88 1.60 6.31
N ASP A 183 14.33 0.41 5.89
CA ASP A 183 13.75 -0.86 6.33
C ASP A 183 13.91 -1.04 7.84
N ALA A 184 15.02 -0.61 8.45
CA ALA A 184 15.21 -0.66 9.90
C ALA A 184 14.26 0.31 10.65
N ILE A 185 14.08 1.53 10.14
CA ILE A 185 13.14 2.51 10.72
C ILE A 185 11.70 1.98 10.63
N GLU A 186 11.33 1.42 9.49
CA GLU A 186 10.00 0.84 9.28
C GLU A 186 9.76 -0.39 10.17
N SER A 187 10.72 -1.33 10.22
CA SER A 187 10.62 -2.53 11.06
C SER A 187 10.43 -2.15 12.54
N SER A 188 11.21 -1.21 13.07
CA SER A 188 11.06 -0.75 14.46
C SER A 188 9.69 -0.11 14.72
N PHE A 189 9.15 0.63 13.76
CA PHE A 189 7.79 1.18 13.85
C PHE A 189 6.72 0.07 13.85
N LEU A 190 6.86 -0.93 12.98
CA LEU A 190 5.95 -2.06 12.88
C LEU A 190 5.98 -2.92 14.16
N GLU A 191 7.17 -3.23 14.69
CA GLU A 191 7.34 -4.00 15.94
C GLU A 191 6.62 -3.33 17.10
N LYS A 192 6.86 -2.02 17.28
CA LYS A 192 6.21 -1.23 18.33
C LYS A 192 4.70 -1.17 18.16
N THR A 193 4.23 -1.02 16.92
CA THR A 193 2.79 -0.97 16.61
C THR A 193 2.13 -2.32 16.85
N MET A 194 2.78 -3.42 16.47
CA MET A 194 2.30 -4.79 16.71
C MET A 194 2.22 -5.09 18.21
N ALA A 195 3.24 -4.74 18.99
CA ALA A 195 3.22 -4.94 20.45
C ALA A 195 2.04 -4.21 21.12
N LYS A 196 1.73 -3.00 20.67
CA LYS A 196 0.55 -2.24 21.12
C LYS A 196 -0.75 -2.89 20.69
N LEU A 197 -0.84 -3.29 19.41
CA LEU A 197 -2.01 -3.97 18.88
C LEU A 197 -2.29 -5.27 19.64
N TYR A 198 -1.27 -6.10 19.87
CA TYR A 198 -1.38 -7.33 20.64
C TYR A 198 -1.92 -7.09 22.06
N THR A 199 -1.40 -6.06 22.75
CA THR A 199 -1.91 -5.66 24.07
C THR A 199 -3.40 -5.30 24.02
N ARG A 200 -3.85 -4.61 22.95
CA ARG A 200 -5.27 -4.28 22.74
C ARG A 200 -6.10 -5.52 22.45
N LEU A 201 -5.60 -6.47 21.67
CA LEU A 201 -6.31 -7.70 21.38
C LEU A 201 -6.57 -8.53 22.65
N ILE A 202 -5.56 -8.65 23.53
CA ILE A 202 -5.73 -9.32 24.83
C ILE A 202 -6.78 -8.58 25.68
N ARG A 203 -6.66 -7.26 25.81
CA ARG A 203 -7.63 -6.44 26.55
C ARG A 203 -9.05 -6.62 26.01
N ASP A 204 -9.22 -6.60 24.69
CA ASP A 204 -10.53 -6.69 24.04
C ASP A 204 -11.14 -8.09 24.21
N ARG A 205 -10.32 -9.14 24.22
CA ARG A 205 -10.72 -10.51 24.58
C ARG A 205 -11.17 -10.60 26.05
N GLU A 206 -10.41 -10.05 26.98
CA GLU A 206 -10.76 -10.04 28.41
C GLU A 206 -12.07 -9.29 28.70
N LEU A 207 -12.37 -8.25 27.90
CA LEU A 207 -13.61 -7.49 27.99
C LEU A 207 -14.78 -8.13 27.22
N GLY A 208 -14.52 -9.18 26.41
CA GLY A 208 -15.52 -9.86 25.59
C GLY A 208 -16.06 -9.02 24.44
N ILE A 209 -15.19 -8.20 23.81
CA ILE A 209 -15.56 -7.25 22.74
C ILE A 209 -14.81 -7.50 21.42
N GLU A 210 -14.05 -8.59 21.33
CA GLU A 210 -13.24 -8.94 20.14
C GLU A 210 -14.08 -9.26 18.88
N GLU A 211 -15.35 -9.65 19.07
CA GLU A 211 -16.30 -10.02 18.02
C GLU A 211 -17.20 -8.86 17.55
N ALA A 212 -16.82 -7.61 17.82
CA ALA A 212 -17.56 -6.46 17.33
C ALA A 212 -17.83 -6.57 15.81
N PHE A 213 -19.09 -6.34 15.41
CA PHE A 213 -19.51 -6.52 14.03
C PHE A 213 -18.77 -5.57 13.09
N CYS A 214 -18.74 -4.27 13.41
CA CYS A 214 -17.91 -3.31 12.69
C CYS A 214 -16.77 -2.84 13.57
N ILE A 215 -15.63 -2.62 12.93
CA ILE A 215 -14.42 -2.15 13.57
C ILE A 215 -14.51 -0.64 13.80
N ASN A 216 -14.01 -0.16 14.95
CA ASN A 216 -13.85 1.27 15.19
C ASN A 216 -12.62 1.81 14.44
N ILE A 217 -12.81 2.14 13.16
CA ILE A 217 -11.74 2.59 12.25
C ILE A 217 -10.98 3.81 12.79
N GLU A 218 -11.62 4.67 13.59
CA GLU A 218 -10.96 5.86 14.15
C GLU A 218 -9.79 5.49 15.06
N GLY A 219 -9.92 4.42 15.85
CA GLY A 219 -8.95 4.01 16.86
C GLY A 219 -8.01 2.88 16.45
N ILE A 220 -8.26 2.15 15.36
CA ILE A 220 -7.48 0.96 15.02
C ILE A 220 -6.03 1.24 14.63
N LEU A 221 -5.16 0.29 14.99
CA LEU A 221 -3.75 0.32 14.66
C LEU A 221 -3.43 -0.53 13.41
N ASP A 222 -4.34 -1.40 12.98
CA ASP A 222 -4.15 -2.33 11.87
C ASP A 222 -3.77 -1.60 10.57
N HIS A 223 -4.41 -0.45 10.29
CA HIS A 223 -4.09 0.41 9.14
C HIS A 223 -2.71 1.08 9.20
N LEU A 224 -2.07 1.09 10.37
CA LEU A 224 -0.68 1.54 10.51
C LEU A 224 0.31 0.44 10.14
N LEU A 225 -0.07 -0.83 10.30
CA LEU A 225 0.73 -1.99 9.93
C LEU A 225 0.58 -2.30 8.44
N VAL A 226 -0.65 -2.34 7.95
CA VAL A 226 -0.96 -2.65 6.56
C VAL A 226 -2.08 -1.72 6.09
N GLU A 227 -1.81 -1.00 5.01
CA GLU A 227 -2.81 -0.10 4.43
C GLU A 227 -3.92 -0.87 3.72
N PRO A 228 -5.17 -0.37 3.75
CA PRO A 228 -6.26 -0.99 3.01
C PRO A 228 -5.99 -0.99 1.51
N SER A 229 -6.44 -2.05 0.83
CA SER A 229 -6.49 -2.06 -0.63
C SER A 229 -7.83 -1.48 -1.08
N TYR A 230 -7.83 -0.55 -2.03
CA TYR A 230 -9.06 0.09 -2.53
C TYR A 230 -9.44 -0.41 -3.92
N PHE A 231 -10.71 -0.21 -4.30
CA PHE A 231 -11.23 -0.71 -5.56
C PHE A 231 -12.00 0.36 -6.32
N ASP A 232 -11.93 0.27 -7.63
CA ASP A 232 -12.84 0.96 -8.51
C ASP A 232 -14.30 0.49 -8.35
N THR A 233 -15.21 1.29 -8.88
CA THR A 233 -16.64 0.94 -8.89
C THR A 233 -16.82 -0.40 -9.60
N ASP A 234 -17.50 -1.33 -8.94
CA ASP A 234 -17.78 -2.67 -9.45
C ASP A 234 -16.56 -3.54 -9.76
N LYS A 235 -15.41 -3.24 -9.12
CA LYS A 235 -14.16 -4.00 -9.27
C LYS A 235 -13.72 -4.66 -7.97
N TYR A 236 -12.92 -5.70 -8.14
CA TYR A 236 -12.26 -6.48 -7.09
C TYR A 236 -10.82 -6.88 -7.48
N SER A 237 -10.28 -6.34 -8.59
CA SER A 237 -8.88 -6.60 -8.96
C SER A 237 -7.93 -5.92 -7.96
N ILE A 238 -6.78 -6.53 -7.73
CA ILE A 238 -5.72 -6.05 -6.84
C ILE A 238 -4.43 -5.75 -7.59
N ASP A 239 -4.42 -5.72 -8.94
CA ASP A 239 -3.18 -5.66 -9.72
C ASP A 239 -2.27 -4.49 -9.28
N GLU A 240 -2.87 -3.34 -8.97
CA GLU A 240 -2.17 -2.14 -8.47
C GLU A 240 -1.73 -2.24 -7.00
N TYR A 241 -2.24 -3.22 -6.26
CA TYR A 241 -2.01 -3.42 -4.83
C TYR A 241 -1.08 -4.61 -4.52
N ILE A 242 -0.76 -5.48 -5.49
CA ILE A 242 0.13 -6.63 -5.25
C ILE A 242 1.46 -6.17 -4.63
N GLY A 243 2.13 -5.18 -5.25
CA GLY A 243 3.39 -4.65 -4.74
C GLY A 243 3.26 -3.98 -3.36
N GLN A 244 2.12 -3.35 -3.07
CA GLN A 244 1.85 -2.78 -1.74
C GLN A 244 1.69 -3.87 -0.69
N ILE A 245 0.91 -4.92 -0.98
CA ILE A 245 0.68 -6.06 -0.10
C ILE A 245 2.02 -6.77 0.19
N GLU A 246 2.78 -7.08 -0.87
CA GLU A 246 4.09 -7.71 -0.74
C GLU A 246 5.05 -6.88 0.13
N SER A 247 5.17 -5.58 -0.15
CA SER A 247 6.05 -4.69 0.60
C SER A 247 5.63 -4.56 2.08
N SER A 248 4.33 -4.46 2.35
CA SER A 248 3.80 -4.40 3.72
C SER A 248 4.07 -5.69 4.50
N PHE A 249 3.81 -6.86 3.90
CA PHE A 249 3.95 -8.14 4.60
C PHE A 249 5.39 -8.63 4.68
N ARG A 250 6.28 -8.27 3.75
CA ARG A 250 7.71 -8.63 3.81
C ARG A 250 8.38 -8.21 5.12
N LEU A 251 8.13 -7.00 5.61
CA LEU A 251 8.70 -6.52 6.88
C LEU A 251 7.88 -6.95 8.10
N LEU A 252 6.61 -7.29 7.90
CA LEU A 252 5.70 -7.67 8.97
C LEU A 252 5.76 -9.17 9.30
N GLU A 253 6.08 -10.01 8.33
CA GLU A 253 6.22 -11.47 8.48
C GLU A 253 7.13 -11.87 9.65
N PRO A 254 8.41 -11.42 9.74
CA PRO A 254 9.27 -11.81 10.87
C PRO A 254 8.71 -11.34 12.22
N ILE A 255 7.98 -10.23 12.25
CA ILE A 255 7.32 -9.74 13.47
C ILE A 255 6.17 -10.68 13.83
N LEU A 256 5.36 -11.13 12.86
CA LEU A 256 4.24 -12.04 13.07
C LEU A 256 4.66 -13.45 13.48
N GLU A 257 5.91 -13.85 13.28
CA GLU A 257 6.48 -15.08 13.83
C GLU A 257 6.65 -15.01 15.35
N GLU A 258 6.87 -13.82 15.92
CA GLU A 258 6.93 -13.59 17.36
C GLU A 258 5.53 -13.63 18.03
N TYR A 259 4.46 -13.55 17.24
CA TYR A 259 3.06 -13.60 17.68
C TYR A 259 2.27 -14.72 16.95
N PRO A 260 2.59 -16.01 17.17
CA PRO A 260 1.99 -17.13 16.45
C PRO A 260 0.47 -17.30 16.67
N GLU A 261 -0.08 -16.72 17.74
CA GLU A 261 -1.50 -16.66 18.04
C GLU A 261 -2.24 -15.56 17.26
N ILE A 262 -1.54 -14.69 16.53
CA ILE A 262 -2.16 -13.69 15.67
C ILE A 262 -2.45 -14.28 14.29
N ILE A 263 -3.66 -14.06 13.81
CA ILE A 263 -4.10 -14.29 12.43
C ILE A 263 -4.44 -12.99 11.73
N VAL A 264 -4.43 -13.02 10.41
CA VAL A 264 -4.87 -11.92 9.56
C VAL A 264 -6.26 -12.22 9.02
N ARG A 265 -7.24 -11.39 9.38
CA ARG A 265 -8.60 -11.40 8.84
C ARG A 265 -8.76 -10.27 7.83
N LEU A 266 -9.11 -10.61 6.60
CA LEU A 266 -9.39 -9.64 5.55
C LEU A 266 -10.87 -9.29 5.55
N GLU A 267 -11.20 -8.02 5.73
CA GLU A 267 -12.58 -7.54 5.70
C GLU A 267 -12.84 -6.78 4.40
N GLY A 268 -13.58 -7.40 3.49
CA GLY A 268 -13.98 -6.76 2.25
C GLY A 268 -15.19 -5.86 2.48
N ASN A 269 -15.21 -4.68 1.85
CA ASN A 269 -16.26 -3.69 2.02
C ASN A 269 -16.76 -3.19 0.65
N ALA A 270 -18.03 -2.79 0.60
CA ALA A 270 -18.66 -2.13 -0.54
C ALA A 270 -19.22 -0.76 -0.16
N ASP A 271 -19.42 0.10 -1.16
CA ASP A 271 -20.16 1.34 -0.96
C ASP A 271 -21.67 1.08 -0.96
N GLU A 272 -22.47 2.08 -0.57
CA GLU A 272 -23.91 1.95 -0.35
C GLU A 272 -24.74 1.67 -1.61
N ARG A 273 -24.13 1.66 -2.81
CA ARG A 273 -24.85 1.50 -4.08
C ARG A 273 -24.95 0.02 -4.45
N GLY A 274 -26.17 -0.44 -4.70
CA GLY A 274 -26.45 -1.83 -5.08
C GLY A 274 -27.43 -2.48 -4.11
N THR A 275 -27.72 -3.76 -4.31
CA THR A 275 -28.47 -4.54 -3.30
C THR A 275 -27.50 -5.09 -2.26
N VAL A 276 -28.01 -5.38 -1.06
CA VAL A 276 -27.23 -6.00 0.02
C VAL A 276 -26.58 -7.30 -0.45
N GLU A 277 -27.31 -8.12 -1.21
CA GLU A 277 -26.82 -9.40 -1.72
C GLU A 277 -25.69 -9.20 -2.74
N TYR A 278 -25.81 -8.18 -3.59
CA TYR A 278 -24.78 -7.83 -4.57
C TYR A 278 -23.50 -7.38 -3.86
N ASN A 279 -23.65 -6.45 -2.92
CA ASN A 279 -22.54 -5.92 -2.15
C ASN A 279 -21.90 -6.98 -1.25
N LYS A 280 -22.67 -7.95 -0.74
CA LYS A 280 -22.13 -9.09 -0.01
C LYS A 280 -21.24 -9.93 -0.91
N ALA A 281 -21.72 -10.32 -2.09
CA ALA A 281 -20.92 -11.09 -3.05
C ALA A 281 -19.69 -10.32 -3.54
N LEU A 282 -19.82 -9.01 -3.79
CA LEU A 282 -18.70 -8.16 -4.20
C LEU A 282 -17.66 -8.00 -3.08
N SER A 283 -18.10 -7.76 -1.85
CA SER A 283 -17.21 -7.69 -0.69
C SER A 283 -16.53 -9.02 -0.38
N ASP A 284 -17.18 -10.16 -0.65
CA ASP A 284 -16.52 -11.47 -0.53
C ASP A 284 -15.34 -11.60 -1.51
N ARG A 285 -15.56 -11.27 -2.78
CA ARG A 285 -14.48 -11.27 -3.79
C ARG A 285 -13.33 -10.32 -3.42
N ARG A 286 -13.65 -9.20 -2.75
CA ARG A 286 -12.64 -8.20 -2.35
C ARG A 286 -11.74 -8.66 -1.22
N TRP A 287 -12.16 -9.57 -0.35
CA TRP A 287 -11.24 -10.17 0.62
C TRP A 287 -10.57 -11.43 0.05
N GLU A 288 -11.27 -12.22 -0.78
CA GLU A 288 -10.73 -13.43 -1.41
C GLU A 288 -9.60 -13.15 -2.41
N THR A 289 -9.61 -12.00 -3.07
CA THR A 289 -8.58 -11.68 -4.07
C THR A 289 -7.22 -11.38 -3.43
N PRO A 290 -7.10 -10.44 -2.48
CA PRO A 290 -5.83 -10.19 -1.78
C PRO A 290 -5.38 -11.35 -0.88
N SER A 291 -6.30 -12.18 -0.35
CA SER A 291 -5.90 -13.34 0.47
C SER A 291 -5.02 -14.34 -0.30
N LYS A 292 -5.19 -14.44 -1.62
CA LYS A 292 -4.36 -15.30 -2.48
C LYS A 292 -2.89 -14.90 -2.46
N VAL A 293 -2.58 -13.61 -2.34
CA VAL A 293 -1.19 -13.12 -2.23
C VAL A 293 -0.60 -13.57 -0.89
N LEU A 294 -1.37 -13.43 0.19
CA LEU A 294 -0.92 -13.84 1.52
C LEU A 294 -0.70 -15.35 1.61
N LEU A 295 -1.62 -16.14 1.06
CA LEU A 295 -1.51 -17.60 1.04
C LEU A 295 -0.35 -18.09 0.15
N ALA A 296 -0.02 -17.35 -0.91
CA ALA A 296 1.06 -17.72 -1.80
C ALA A 296 2.46 -17.40 -1.24
N LEU A 297 2.57 -16.35 -0.41
CA LEU A 297 3.86 -15.78 -0.04
C LEU A 297 4.20 -15.83 1.45
N TYR A 298 3.21 -15.78 2.36
CA TYR A 298 3.46 -15.47 3.77
C TYR A 298 2.78 -16.40 4.79
N PHE A 299 1.54 -16.86 4.53
CA PHE A 299 0.72 -17.53 5.54
C PHE A 299 0.07 -18.81 5.05
N ASP A 300 -0.10 -19.76 5.96
CA ASP A 300 -0.97 -20.92 5.76
C ASP A 300 -2.46 -20.53 5.88
N GLU A 301 -3.35 -21.44 5.43
CA GLU A 301 -4.81 -21.25 5.49
C GLU A 301 -5.33 -21.00 6.91
N ASP A 302 -4.67 -21.54 7.95
CA ASP A 302 -5.09 -21.36 9.35
C ASP A 302 -4.77 -19.96 9.91
N ARG A 303 -3.90 -19.20 9.23
CA ARG A 303 -3.53 -17.82 9.61
C ARG A 303 -4.21 -16.75 8.76
N THR A 304 -4.98 -17.14 7.74
CA THR A 304 -5.67 -16.21 6.85
C THR A 304 -7.17 -16.50 6.81
N ALA A 305 -7.97 -15.55 7.27
CA ALA A 305 -9.44 -15.62 7.22
C ALA A 305 -10.01 -14.39 6.50
N GLY A 306 -11.29 -14.41 6.15
CA GLY A 306 -11.93 -13.20 5.65
C GLY A 306 -13.44 -13.18 5.74
N VAL A 307 -14.00 -11.98 5.61
CA VAL A 307 -15.42 -11.71 5.71
C VAL A 307 -15.83 -10.55 4.80
N GLY A 308 -16.84 -10.76 3.96
CA GLY A 308 -17.51 -9.67 3.25
C GLY A 308 -18.47 -8.93 4.17
N ARG A 309 -18.18 -7.65 4.42
CA ARG A 309 -19.00 -6.73 5.24
C ARG A 309 -20.10 -6.02 4.47
N SER A 310 -20.22 -6.26 3.16
CA SER A 310 -21.16 -5.53 2.30
C SER A 310 -20.98 -4.00 2.50
N GLU A 311 -22.07 -3.25 2.51
CA GLU A 311 -22.14 -1.84 2.89
C GLU A 311 -22.36 -1.60 4.40
N GLN A 312 -22.24 -2.63 5.25
CA GLN A 312 -22.69 -2.56 6.65
C GLN A 312 -21.71 -1.88 7.60
N CYS A 313 -20.43 -1.74 7.20
CA CYS A 313 -19.40 -1.05 7.97
C CYS A 313 -18.83 0.17 7.24
N PRO A 314 -19.67 1.18 6.93
CA PRO A 314 -19.21 2.35 6.21
C PRO A 314 -18.32 3.24 7.09
N LEU A 315 -17.30 3.84 6.47
CA LEU A 315 -16.46 4.84 7.10
C LEU A 315 -17.29 6.09 7.45
N PRO A 316 -16.95 6.80 8.54
CA PRO A 316 -17.56 8.09 8.85
C PRO A 316 -17.45 9.05 7.66
N ARG A 317 -18.56 9.70 7.32
CA ARG A 317 -18.57 10.71 6.26
C ARG A 317 -18.10 12.05 6.83
N ALA A 318 -16.80 12.32 6.70
CA ALA A 318 -16.22 13.59 7.13
C ALA A 318 -16.86 14.80 6.42
N GLY A 319 -16.93 15.94 7.08
CA GLY A 319 -17.42 17.18 6.45
C GLY A 319 -16.53 17.59 5.27
N GLY A 320 -17.14 17.98 4.14
CA GLY A 320 -16.43 18.47 2.96
C GLY A 320 -16.00 17.40 1.95
N ILE A 321 -16.17 16.10 2.25
CA ILE A 321 -15.94 15.03 1.27
C ILE A 321 -17.12 14.92 0.28
N SER A 322 -16.82 14.78 -1.01
CA SER A 322 -17.87 14.49 -1.98
C SER A 322 -18.46 13.10 -1.75
N THR A 323 -19.70 12.87 -2.18
CA THR A 323 -20.30 11.53 -2.09
C THR A 323 -19.47 10.49 -2.86
N ARG A 324 -18.88 10.89 -3.99
CA ARG A 324 -18.07 10.00 -4.83
C ARG A 324 -16.78 9.57 -4.13
N ASP A 325 -16.10 10.51 -3.47
CA ASP A 325 -14.86 10.20 -2.75
C ASP A 325 -15.15 9.34 -1.53
N TRP A 326 -16.27 9.56 -0.85
CA TRP A 326 -16.72 8.72 0.26
C TRP A 326 -17.09 7.30 -0.19
N TRP A 327 -17.74 7.15 -1.35
CA TRP A 327 -17.91 5.82 -1.93
C TRP A 327 -16.55 5.17 -2.23
N SER A 328 -15.59 5.95 -2.72
CA SER A 328 -14.24 5.44 -3.01
C SER A 328 -13.53 4.89 -1.78
N SER A 329 -13.60 5.57 -0.65
CA SER A 329 -13.00 5.09 0.60
C SER A 329 -13.72 3.87 1.19
N ASN A 330 -14.99 3.63 0.83
CA ASN A 330 -15.75 2.46 1.28
C ASN A 330 -15.59 1.22 0.40
N ARG A 331 -15.08 1.37 -0.82
CA ARG A 331 -14.69 0.23 -1.66
C ARG A 331 -13.28 -0.21 -1.29
N ARG A 332 -13.14 -1.00 -0.23
CA ARG A 332 -11.83 -1.39 0.32
C ARG A 332 -11.80 -2.79 0.91
N THR A 333 -10.59 -3.28 1.15
CA THR A 333 -10.30 -4.44 1.99
C THR A 333 -9.40 -4.01 3.14
N ASP A 334 -9.86 -4.23 4.37
CA ASP A 334 -9.09 -3.97 5.58
C ASP A 334 -8.35 -5.24 6.00
N TYR A 335 -7.07 -5.13 6.37
CA TYR A 335 -6.26 -6.23 6.91
C TYR A 335 -6.27 -6.12 8.43
N ILE A 336 -6.97 -7.04 9.11
CA ILE A 336 -7.28 -6.93 10.54
C ILE A 336 -6.60 -8.05 11.30
N PHE A 337 -5.85 -7.73 12.33
CA PHE A 337 -5.19 -8.73 13.16
C PHE A 337 -6.13 -9.18 14.26
N LYS A 338 -6.20 -10.50 14.47
CA LYS A 338 -7.05 -11.14 15.47
C LYS A 338 -6.25 -12.20 16.20
N LEU A 339 -6.63 -12.49 17.44
CA LEU A 339 -6.13 -13.67 18.13
C LEU A 339 -6.87 -14.92 17.60
N LYS A 340 -6.16 -16.04 17.48
CA LYS A 340 -6.71 -17.38 17.15
C LYS A 340 -7.81 -17.81 18.13
#